data_AF-A0A353C3D8-F1
#
_entry.id   AF-A0A353C3D8-F1
#
_cell.length_a   1.000
_cell.length_b   1.000
_cell.length_c   1.000
_cell.angle_alpha   90.00
_cell.angle_beta   90.00
_cell.angle_gamma   90.00
#
_symmetry.space_group_name_H-M   'P 1'
#
loop_
_entity.id
_entity.type
_entity.pdbx_description
1 polymer ?
#
loop_
_entity_poly.entity_id
_entity_poly.type
_entity_poly.pdbx_seq_one_letter_code
_entity_poly.pdbx_strand_id
1 'polypeptide(L)'
;DSRSRKIFETIGVYLGYSLAYYAMLYKAKRVLIFGNVTSGEGGAIILAMTDKVLATEFPDIHRRLDLHLPGESGRRLGQAVVVASLPELHA
;
A
#
# COMPACT_ATOMS: atom_id res chain seq x y z
N ASP A 1 18.08 -14.97 -1.01
CA ASP A 1 19.20 -14.11 -0.55
C ASP A 1 18.68 -13.23 0.59
N SER A 2 19.34 -13.24 1.75
CA SER A 2 18.92 -12.45 2.93
C SER A 2 19.03 -10.94 2.70
N ARG A 3 19.85 -10.50 1.72
CA ARG A 3 20.01 -9.07 1.37
C ARG A 3 18.75 -8.49 0.75
N SER A 4 18.07 -9.24 -0.12
CA SER A 4 16.83 -8.80 -0.77
C SER A 4 15.70 -8.59 0.24
N ARG A 5 15.62 -9.44 1.26
CA ARG A 5 14.63 -9.32 2.33
C ARG A 5 14.74 -7.98 3.07
N LYS A 6 15.95 -7.56 3.43
CA LYS A 6 16.18 -6.27 4.12
C LYS A 6 15.69 -5.07 3.31
N ILE A 7 15.78 -5.13 1.99
CA ILE A 7 15.26 -4.08 1.10
C ILE A 7 13.73 -4.01 1.20
N PHE A 8 13.04 -5.15 1.10
CA PHE A 8 11.58 -5.20 1.25
C PHE A 8 11.12 -4.74 2.63
N GLU A 9 11.84 -5.14 3.69
CA GLU A 9 11.57 -4.67 5.06
C GLU A 9 11.71 -3.15 5.16
N THR A 10 12.77 -2.60 4.57
CA THR A 10 13.01 -1.16 4.53
C THR A 10 11.88 -0.44 3.79
N ILE A 11 11.49 -0.92 2.59
CA ILE A 11 10.36 -0.37 1.83
C ILE A 11 9.08 -0.37 2.67
N GLY A 12 8.81 -1.46 3.40
CA GLY A 12 7.64 -1.55 4.28
C GLY A 12 7.65 -0.51 5.41
N VAL A 13 8.82 -0.23 6.00
CA VAL A 13 8.97 0.83 7.01
C VAL A 13 8.66 2.21 6.41
N TYR A 14 9.27 2.53 5.26
CA TYR A 14 9.01 3.81 4.57
C TYR A 14 7.53 3.97 4.21
N LEU A 15 6.89 2.90 3.73
CA LEU A 15 5.47 2.92 3.41
C LEU A 15 4.60 3.16 4.65
N GLY A 16 4.93 2.53 5.79
CA GLY A 16 4.23 2.73 7.07
C GLY A 16 4.20 4.19 7.50
N TYR A 17 5.37 4.83 7.56
CA TYR A 17 5.44 6.26 7.89
C TYR A 17 4.74 7.14 6.86
N SER A 18 4.89 6.83 5.56
CA SER A 18 4.24 7.60 4.50
C SER A 18 2.71 7.56 4.64
N LEU A 19 2.14 6.39 4.91
CA LEU A 19 0.70 6.24 5.13
C LEU A 19 0.23 6.95 6.40
N ALA A 20 1.01 6.90 7.48
CA ALA A 20 0.70 7.64 8.70
C ALA A 20 0.61 9.15 8.43
N TYR A 21 1.59 9.72 7.73
CA TYR A 21 1.57 11.14 7.38
C TYR A 21 0.46 11.48 6.38
N TYR A 22 0.20 10.64 5.38
CA TYR A 22 -0.92 10.87 4.46
C TYR A 22 -2.27 10.79 5.16
N ALA A 23 -2.45 9.94 6.17
CA ALA A 23 -3.70 9.86 6.93
C ALA A 23 -3.99 11.14 7.75
N MET A 24 -2.99 11.98 7.99
CA MET A 24 -3.19 13.30 8.60
C MET A 24 -3.76 14.31 7.59
N LEU A 25 -3.44 14.15 6.30
CA LEU A 25 -3.90 15.03 5.23
C LEU A 25 -5.23 14.55 4.62
N TYR A 26 -5.41 13.24 4.54
CA TYR A 26 -6.55 12.59 3.90
C TYR A 26 -7.27 11.68 4.89
N LYS A 27 -8.60 11.77 4.97
CA LYS A 27 -9.44 10.88 5.77
C LYS A 27 -9.67 9.53 5.08
N ALA A 28 -8.60 8.91 4.58
CA ALA A 28 -8.65 7.61 3.92
C ALA A 28 -9.04 6.51 4.91
N LYS A 29 -9.88 5.56 4.46
CA LYS A 29 -10.25 4.36 5.24
C LYS A 29 -9.65 3.08 4.67
N ARG A 30 -9.46 3.04 3.35
CA ARG A 30 -8.93 1.89 2.63
C ARG A 30 -7.81 2.34 1.72
N VAL A 31 -6.70 1.61 1.75
CA VAL A 31 -5.52 1.87 0.92
C VAL A 31 -5.31 0.67 0.02
N LEU A 32 -5.30 0.92 -1.28
CA LEU A 32 -4.97 -0.08 -2.28
C LEU A 32 -3.51 0.11 -2.70
N ILE A 33 -2.70 -0.92 -2.51
CA ILE A 33 -1.27 -0.88 -2.84
C ILE A 33 -1.06 -1.60 -4.18
N PHE A 34 -0.51 -0.89 -5.16
CA PHE A 34 -0.25 -1.39 -6.52
C PHE A 34 1.23 -1.33 -6.87
N GLY A 35 1.66 -2.19 -7.80
CA GLY A 35 3.01 -2.18 -8.37
C GLY A 35 3.65 -3.58 -8.42
N ASN A 36 4.63 -3.77 -9.31
CA ASN A 36 5.33 -5.06 -9.44
C ASN A 36 6.17 -5.40 -8.19
N VAL A 37 6.71 -4.39 -7.52
CA VAL A 37 7.53 -4.55 -6.31
C VAL A 37 6.73 -5.11 -5.14
N THR A 38 5.42 -4.87 -5.12
CA THR A 38 4.52 -5.31 -4.04
C THR A 38 3.87 -6.65 -4.35
N SER A 39 4.43 -7.42 -5.27
CA SER A 39 3.98 -8.77 -5.64
C SER A 39 4.84 -9.86 -4.98
N GLY A 40 4.30 -11.08 -4.93
CA GLY A 40 4.99 -12.24 -4.36
C GLY A 40 5.39 -12.07 -2.89
N GLU A 41 6.45 -12.76 -2.49
CA GLU A 41 6.97 -12.77 -1.11
C GLU A 41 7.41 -11.37 -0.65
N GLY A 42 8.02 -10.58 -1.54
CA GLY A 42 8.45 -9.21 -1.24
C GLY A 42 7.29 -8.30 -0.84
N GLY A 43 6.14 -8.42 -1.53
CA GLY A 43 4.91 -7.72 -1.17
C GLY A 43 4.39 -8.08 0.22
N ALA A 44 4.45 -9.36 0.59
CA ALA A 44 4.06 -9.81 1.92
C ALA A 44 4.98 -9.24 3.02
N ILE A 45 6.29 -9.19 2.76
CA ILE A 45 7.27 -8.58 3.68
C ILE A 45 7.02 -7.08 3.85
N ILE A 46 6.78 -6.37 2.74
CA ILE A 46 6.45 -4.94 2.76
C ILE A 46 5.22 -4.71 3.64
N LEU A 47 4.13 -5.43 3.41
CA LEU A 47 2.91 -5.30 4.21
C LEU A 47 3.15 -5.59 5.69
N ALA A 48 3.84 -6.67 6.00
CA ALA A 48 4.11 -7.03 7.39
C ALA A 48 4.90 -5.93 8.12
N MET A 49 5.86 -5.30 7.46
CA MET A 49 6.63 -4.19 8.05
C MET A 49 5.83 -2.89 8.11
N THR A 50 5.00 -2.60 7.12
CA THR A 50 4.07 -1.46 7.15
C THR A 50 3.07 -1.59 8.30
N ASP A 51 2.46 -2.77 8.44
CA ASP A 51 1.53 -3.09 9.52
C ASP A 51 2.21 -2.94 10.88
N LYS A 52 3.42 -3.48 11.03
CA LYS A 52 4.22 -3.33 12.25
C LYS A 52 4.45 -1.87 12.62
N VAL A 53 4.92 -1.02 11.70
CA VAL A 53 5.17 0.40 11.96
C VAL A 53 3.90 1.12 12.40
N LEU A 54 2.79 0.89 11.68
CA LEU A 54 1.50 1.52 12.01
C LEU A 54 1.00 1.06 13.37
N ALA A 55 1.06 -0.24 13.67
CA ALA A 55 0.61 -0.79 14.93
C ALA A 55 1.45 -0.28 16.13
N THR A 56 2.77 -0.14 15.96
CA THR A 56 3.66 0.26 17.06
C THR A 56 3.69 1.76 17.30
N GLU A 57 3.67 2.57 16.25
CA GLU A 57 3.92 4.01 16.36
C GLU A 57 2.69 4.87 16.09
N PHE A 58 1.70 4.34 15.35
CA PHE A 58 0.50 5.06 14.95
C PHE A 58 -0.79 4.26 15.21
N PRO A 59 -1.02 3.75 16.43
CA PRO A 59 -2.11 2.80 16.71
C PRO A 59 -3.51 3.35 16.40
N ASP A 60 -3.73 4.66 16.52
CA ASP A 60 -4.99 5.31 16.12
C ASP A 60 -5.23 5.27 14.61
N ILE A 61 -4.17 5.42 13.82
CA ILE A 61 -4.22 5.36 12.35
C ILE A 61 -4.39 3.90 11.91
N HIS A 62 -3.64 2.98 12.53
CA HIS A 62 -3.70 1.55 12.26
C HIS A 62 -5.12 1.00 12.39
N ARG A 63 -5.85 1.37 13.45
CA ARG A 63 -7.25 0.97 13.65
C ARG A 63 -8.22 1.47 12.57
N ARG A 64 -7.85 2.52 11.84
CA ARG A 64 -8.72 3.19 10.87
C ARG A 64 -8.40 2.83 9.43
N LEU A 65 -7.20 2.34 9.16
CA LEU A 65 -6.73 1.99 7.83
C LEU A 65 -6.87 0.50 7.56
N ASP A 66 -7.63 0.18 6.52
CA ASP A 66 -7.70 -1.15 5.91
C ASP A 66 -6.68 -1.21 4.75
N LEU A 67 -5.56 -1.90 4.95
CA LEU A 67 -4.53 -2.09 3.94
C LEU A 67 -4.84 -3.30 3.08
N HIS A 68 -4.99 -3.11 1.77
CA HIS A 68 -5.27 -4.20 0.85
C HIS A 68 -4.26 -4.23 -0.29
N LEU A 69 -3.54 -5.35 -0.41
CA LEU A 69 -2.84 -5.72 -1.64
C LEU A 69 -3.82 -6.48 -2.52
N PRO A 70 -4.27 -5.91 -3.65
CA PRO A 70 -5.08 -6.66 -4.59
C PRO A 70 -4.26 -7.83 -5.15
N GLY A 71 -4.91 -8.99 -5.26
CA GLY A 71 -4.36 -10.13 -5.98
C GLY A 71 -4.08 -9.83 -7.46
N GLU A 72 -3.37 -10.72 -8.14
CA GLU A 72 -2.94 -10.61 -9.55
C GLU A 72 -4.01 -10.01 -10.48
N SER A 73 -5.22 -10.58 -10.44
CA SER A 73 -6.36 -10.16 -11.26
C SER A 73 -6.89 -8.79 -10.86
N GLY A 74 -6.90 -8.48 -9.55
CA GLY A 74 -7.32 -7.19 -9.01
C GLY A 74 -6.36 -6.06 -9.37
N ARG A 75 -5.06 -6.34 -9.54
CA ARG A 75 -4.08 -5.33 -9.98
C ARG A 75 -4.32 -4.90 -11.43
N ARG A 76 -4.52 -5.87 -12.33
CA ARG A 76 -4.84 -5.61 -13.75
C ARG A 76 -6.19 -4.91 -13.90
N LEU A 77 -7.20 -5.38 -13.15
CA LEU A 77 -8.52 -4.77 -13.17
C LEU A 77 -8.52 -3.37 -12.57
N GLY A 78 -7.81 -3.13 -11.46
CA GLY A 78 -7.72 -1.83 -10.82
C GLY A 78 -7.14 -0.76 -11.75
N GLN A 79 -6.09 -1.09 -12.52
CA GLN A 79 -5.56 -0.18 -13.53
C GLN A 79 -6.57 0.09 -14.66
N ALA A 80 -7.23 -0.95 -15.17
CA ALA A 80 -8.24 -0.79 -16.21
C ALA A 80 -9.46 0.03 -15.75
N VAL A 81 -9.91 -0.19 -14.51
CA VAL A 81 -11.04 0.53 -13.90
C VAL A 81 -10.68 1.99 -13.67
N VAL A 82 -9.48 2.30 -13.19
CA VAL A 82 -9.03 3.70 -13.05
C VAL A 82 -9.07 4.40 -14.40
N VAL A 83 -8.51 3.79 -15.45
CA VAL A 83 -8.51 4.35 -16.80
C VAL A 83 -9.93 4.53 -17.34
N ALA A 84 -10.81 3.55 -17.16
CA ALA A 84 -12.21 3.63 -17.59
C ALA A 84 -13.06 4.64 -16.80
N SER A 85 -12.62 4.99 -15.58
CA SER A 85 -13.30 5.97 -14.72
C SER A 85 -12.82 7.41 -14.90
N LEU A 86 -11.81 7.64 -15.74
CA LEU A 86 -11.36 8.99 -16.06
C LEU A 86 -12.47 9.75 -16.81
N PRO A 87 -12.73 11.03 -16.48
CA PRO A 87 -13.67 11.83 -17.23
C PRO A 87 -13.23 11.91 -18.70
N GLU A 88 -14.19 11.84 -19.62
CA GLU A 88 -13.91 12.16 -21.02
C GLU A 88 -13.36 13.58 -21.08
N LEU A 89 -12.17 13.73 -21.67
CA LEU A 89 -11.65 15.05 -21.99
C LEU A 89 -12.51 15.57 -23.15
N HIS A 90 -13.56 16.33 -22.83
CA HIS A 90 -14.29 17.10 -23.82
C HIS A 90 -13.34 18.16 -24.38
N ALA A 91 -12.99 18.03 -25.66
CA ALA A 91 -12.23 19.00 -26.43
C ALA A 91 -13.11 20.18 -26.86
#